data_AF-A0A2V9XNT5-F1
#
_entry.id   AF-A0A2V9XNT5-F1
#
_cell.length_a   1.000
_cell.length_b   1.000
_cell.length_c   1.000
_cell.angle_alpha   90.00
_cell.angle_beta   90.00
_cell.angle_gamma   90.00
#
_symmetry.space_group_name_H-M   'P 1'
#
loop_
_entity.id
_entity.type
_entity.pdbx_description
1 polymer ?
#
loop_
_entity_poly.entity_id
_entity_poly.type
_entity_poly.pdbx_seq_one_letter_code
_entity_poly.pdbx_strand_id
1 'polypeptide(L)'
;ALPGPWKMNGIPKPLLVRAVGNALPHQIVRRRKRGFTLPFEHWLRDELRAGVEANLREIPAGPLGMLLTDNGVRDVWENFLRGATSWSRPWSLYVLQRWCELHL
;
A
#
# COMPACT_ATOMS: atom_id res chain seq x y z
N ALA A 1 -10.40 29.59 -7.38
CA ALA A 1 -9.19 28.82 -7.01
C ALA A 1 -8.09 29.79 -6.54
N LEU A 2 -7.19 29.38 -5.63
CA LEU A 2 -6.08 30.24 -5.17
C LEU A 2 -4.96 30.37 -6.23
N PRO A 3 -4.31 31.56 -6.37
CA PRO A 3 -3.22 31.77 -7.32
C PRO A 3 -2.05 30.81 -7.12
N GLY A 4 -1.49 30.31 -8.22
CA GLY A 4 -0.34 29.40 -8.22
C GLY A 4 0.92 29.96 -7.53
N PRO A 5 1.33 31.21 -7.80
CA PRO A 5 2.52 31.81 -7.16
C PRO A 5 2.47 31.82 -5.64
N TRP A 6 1.28 31.85 -5.04
CA TRP A 6 1.12 31.86 -3.57
C TRP A 6 1.46 30.52 -2.92
N LYS A 7 1.54 29.45 -3.71
CA LYS A 7 1.81 28.08 -3.25
C LYS A 7 3.28 27.69 -3.41
N MET A 8 4.12 28.56 -3.99
CA MET A 8 5.48 28.25 -4.41
C MET A 8 6.48 29.24 -3.79
N ASN A 9 7.23 28.82 -2.78
CA ASN A 9 8.29 29.65 -2.18
C ASN A 9 9.47 28.81 -1.61
N GLY A 10 9.65 27.58 -2.10
CA GLY A 10 10.67 26.65 -1.60
C GLY A 10 10.31 25.90 -0.31
N ILE A 11 9.28 26.34 0.43
CA ILE A 11 8.74 25.61 1.59
C ILE A 11 7.56 24.73 1.14
N PRO A 12 7.49 23.44 1.54
CA PRO A 12 6.33 22.62 1.26
C PRO A 12 5.06 23.20 1.89
N LYS A 13 3.99 23.36 1.09
CA LYS A 13 2.67 23.85 1.54
C LYS A 13 2.75 25.20 2.29
N PRO A 14 3.26 26.27 1.66
CA PRO A 14 3.63 27.49 2.39
C PRO A 14 2.47 28.25 3.01
N LEU A 15 1.28 28.18 2.39
CA LEU A 15 0.08 28.79 2.95
C LEU A 15 -0.37 28.08 4.24
N LEU A 16 -0.25 26.75 4.29
CA LEU A 16 -0.58 25.98 5.49
C LEU A 16 0.41 26.25 6.62
N VAL A 17 1.71 26.30 6.29
CA VAL A 17 2.77 26.67 7.23
C VAL A 17 2.52 28.07 7.80
N ARG A 18 2.18 29.04 6.95
CA ARG A 18 1.86 30.41 7.40
C ARG A 18 0.65 30.44 8.33
N ALA A 19 -0.39 29.66 8.04
CA ALA A 19 -1.60 29.60 8.86
C ALA A 19 -1.35 29.07 10.28
N VAL A 20 -0.37 28.19 10.46
CA VAL A 20 0.00 27.63 11.78
C VAL A 20 1.11 28.42 12.49
N GLY A 21 1.67 29.45 11.85
CA GLY A 21 2.69 30.33 12.43
C GLY A 21 3.89 29.57 13.02
N ASN A 22 4.25 29.90 14.27
CA ASN A 22 5.37 29.29 14.98
C ASN A 22 4.99 28.05 15.82
N ALA A 23 3.78 27.51 15.66
CA ALA A 23 3.33 26.36 16.44
C ALA A 23 4.05 25.05 16.06
N LEU A 24 4.64 24.98 14.85
CA LEU A 24 5.39 23.82 14.40
C LEU A 24 6.90 24.03 14.60
N PRO A 25 7.64 23.00 15.06
CA PRO A 25 9.10 23.05 15.08
C PRO A 25 9.66 23.30 13.68
N HIS A 26 10.71 24.11 13.60
CA HIS A 26 11.35 24.50 12.33
C HIS A 26 11.81 23.30 11.48
N GLN A 27 12.28 22.24 12.15
CA GLN A 27 12.62 20.96 11.53
C GLN A 27 11.46 20.28 10.78
N ILE A 28 10.20 20.49 11.22
CA ILE A 28 9.01 19.93 10.56
C ILE A 28 8.69 20.75 9.31
N VAL A 29 8.74 22.08 9.41
CA VAL A 29 8.47 23.01 8.30
C VAL A 29 9.47 22.82 7.15
N ARG A 30 10.74 22.59 7.47
CA ARG A 30 11.82 22.43 6.48
C ARG A 30 12.08 20.99 6.06
N ARG A 31 11.35 20.01 6.60
CA ARG A 31 11.48 18.60 6.21
C ARG A 31 11.13 18.43 4.74
N ARG A 32 12.00 17.74 3.98
CA ARG A 32 11.73 17.38 2.58
C ARG A 32 10.40 16.62 2.49
N LYS A 33 9.56 16.99 1.50
CA LYS A 33 8.30 16.30 1.22
C LYS A 33 8.60 14.81 1.01
N ARG A 34 7.92 13.97 1.79
CA ARG A 34 7.94 12.52 1.65
C ARG A 34 6.51 12.06 1.40
N GLY A 35 6.36 11.06 0.52
CA GLY A 35 5.09 10.37 0.38
C GLY A 35 4.74 9.65 1.69
N PHE A 36 3.47 9.31 1.83
CA PHE A 36 3.02 8.38 2.85
C PHE A 36 3.02 7.00 2.20
N THR A 37 4.11 6.25 2.40
CA THR A 37 4.19 4.86 1.95
C THR A 37 4.02 3.98 3.17
N LEU A 38 2.98 3.14 3.16
CA LEU A 38 2.82 2.11 4.16
C LEU A 38 3.87 1.00 3.94
N PRO A 39 4.40 0.38 5.00
CA PRO A 39 5.42 -0.65 4.89
C PRO A 39 4.81 -2.01 4.52
N PHE A 40 3.99 -2.04 3.45
CA PHE A 40 3.28 -3.25 3.00
C PHE A 40 4.21 -4.44 2.81
N GLU A 41 5.40 -4.22 2.28
CA GLU A 41 6.36 -5.31 2.09
C GLU A 41 6.75 -5.99 3.41
N HIS A 42 7.05 -5.22 4.46
CA HIS A 42 7.34 -5.76 5.78
C HIS A 42 6.12 -6.49 6.34
N TRP A 43 4.95 -5.84 6.31
CA TRP A 43 3.72 -6.42 6.83
C TRP A 43 3.35 -7.74 6.15
N LEU A 44 3.44 -7.83 4.82
CA LEU A 44 3.11 -9.07 4.12
C LEU A 44 4.14 -10.18 4.37
N ARG A 45 5.39 -9.84 4.67
CA ARG A 45 6.43 -10.85 5.00
C ARG A 45 6.38 -11.30 6.45
N ASP A 46 5.86 -10.45 7.33
CA ASP A 46 5.89 -10.65 8.77
C ASP A 46 4.46 -10.66 9.36
N GLU A 47 3.94 -9.53 9.83
CA GLU A 47 2.75 -9.49 10.70
C GLU A 47 1.47 -10.00 10.04
N LEU A 48 1.32 -9.81 8.72
CA LEU A 48 0.16 -10.25 7.94
C LEU A 48 0.41 -11.56 7.20
N ARG A 49 1.62 -12.12 7.25
CA ARG A 49 2.03 -13.25 6.42
C ARG A 49 1.07 -14.42 6.54
N ALA A 50 0.79 -14.85 7.78
CA ALA A 50 -0.05 -16.02 8.02
C ALA A 50 -1.48 -15.84 7.47
N GLY A 51 -2.07 -14.66 7.66
CA GLY A 51 -3.43 -14.38 7.18
C GLY A 51 -3.51 -14.29 5.65
N VAL A 52 -2.51 -13.68 5.02
CA VAL A 52 -2.44 -13.58 3.56
C VAL A 52 -2.18 -14.95 2.95
N GLU A 53 -1.23 -15.71 3.49
CA GLU A 53 -0.90 -17.05 3.01
C GLU A 53 -2.09 -18.01 3.13
N ALA A 54 -2.82 -17.97 4.25
CA ALA A 54 -4.04 -18.75 4.42
C ALA A 54 -5.10 -18.36 3.38
N ASN A 55 -5.36 -17.06 3.19
CA ASN A 55 -6.36 -16.60 2.23
C ASN A 55 -6.00 -16.97 0.78
N LEU A 56 -4.74 -16.85 0.39
CA LEU A 56 -4.30 -17.23 -0.97
C LEU A 56 -4.47 -18.73 -1.24
N ARG A 57 -4.30 -19.59 -0.23
CA ARG A 57 -4.51 -21.04 -0.35
C ARG A 57 -5.97 -21.43 -0.57
N GLU A 58 -6.92 -20.59 -0.16
CA GLU A 58 -8.35 -20.84 -0.34
C GLU A 58 -8.89 -20.38 -1.72
N ILE A 59 -8.10 -19.62 -2.48
CA ILE A 59 -8.50 -19.12 -3.82
C ILE A 59 -9.01 -20.24 -4.74
N PRO A 60 -8.34 -21.41 -4.87
CA PRO A 60 -8.79 -22.48 -5.76
C PRO A 60 -10.15 -23.08 -5.37
N ALA A 61 -10.52 -23.03 -4.09
CA ALA A 61 -11.81 -23.52 -3.59
C ALA A 61 -12.92 -22.46 -3.63
N GLY A 62 -12.54 -21.18 -3.80
CA GLY A 62 -13.45 -20.04 -3.76
C GLY A 62 -13.99 -19.61 -5.14
N PRO A 63 -14.69 -18.47 -5.19
CA PRO A 63 -15.29 -17.92 -6.41
C PRO A 63 -14.29 -17.67 -7.55
N LEU A 64 -13.01 -17.52 -7.21
CA LEU A 64 -11.93 -17.29 -8.17
C LEU A 64 -11.29 -18.57 -8.70
N GLY A 65 -11.64 -19.75 -8.17
CA GLY A 65 -10.99 -21.02 -8.50
C GLY A 65 -11.10 -21.45 -9.96
N MET A 66 -12.12 -20.98 -10.68
CA MET A 66 -12.25 -21.21 -12.13
C MET A 66 -11.49 -20.18 -12.99
N LEU A 67 -11.06 -19.06 -12.40
CA LEU A 67 -10.40 -17.95 -13.10
C LEU A 67 -8.88 -17.92 -12.86
N LEU A 68 -8.44 -18.37 -11.69
CA LEU A 68 -7.06 -18.35 -11.26
C LEU A 68 -6.56 -19.78 -11.03
N THR A 69 -5.35 -20.07 -11.50
CA THR A 69 -4.71 -21.35 -11.24
C THR A 69 -4.00 -21.35 -9.90
N ASP A 70 -4.07 -22.46 -9.16
CA ASP A 70 -3.37 -22.62 -7.88
C ASP A 70 -1.87 -22.35 -8.00
N ASN A 71 -1.24 -22.92 -9.03
CA ASN A 71 0.18 -22.69 -9.31
C ASN A 71 0.49 -21.21 -9.55
N GLY A 72 -0.34 -20.48 -10.31
CA GLY A 72 -0.11 -19.07 -10.58
C GLY A 72 -0.21 -18.20 -9.33
N VAL A 73 -1.16 -18.49 -8.43
CA VAL A 73 -1.30 -17.82 -7.14
C VAL A 73 -0.08 -18.09 -6.25
N ARG A 74 0.33 -19.37 -6.14
CA ARG A 74 1.52 -19.76 -5.38
C ARG A 74 2.78 -19.09 -5.92
N ASP A 75 2.98 -19.07 -7.23
CA ASP A 75 4.13 -18.44 -7.88
C ASP A 75 4.20 -16.93 -7.57
N VAL A 76 3.06 -16.23 -7.56
CA VAL A 76 3.02 -14.81 -7.18
C VAL A 76 3.46 -14.62 -5.72
N TRP A 77 2.97 -15.47 -4.82
CA TRP A 77 3.33 -15.41 -3.41
C TRP A 77 4.81 -15.73 -3.17
N GLU A 78 5.29 -16.83 -3.73
CA GLU A 78 6.68 -17.25 -3.63
C GLU A 78 7.60 -16.17 -4.21
N ASN A 79 7.34 -15.69 -5.44
CA ASN A 79 8.12 -14.62 -6.05
C ASN A 79 8.17 -13.37 -5.18
N PHE A 80 7.09 -13.03 -4.47
CA PHE A 80 7.12 -11.93 -3.52
C PHE A 80 8.05 -12.27 -2.35
N LEU A 81 7.92 -13.44 -1.73
CA LEU A 81 8.77 -13.86 -0.60
C LEU A 81 10.26 -13.88 -0.92
N ARG A 82 10.66 -14.18 -2.17
CA ARG A 82 12.07 -14.12 -2.64
C ARG A 82 12.51 -12.75 -3.18
N GLY A 83 11.63 -11.75 -3.18
CA GLY A 83 11.94 -10.40 -3.65
C GLY A 83 11.95 -10.24 -5.18
N ALA A 84 11.41 -11.21 -5.91
CA ALA A 84 11.32 -11.20 -7.38
C ALA A 84 10.12 -10.40 -7.91
N THR A 85 9.18 -9.98 -7.04
CA THR A 85 8.06 -9.10 -7.40
C THR A 85 7.67 -8.18 -6.25
N SER A 86 6.94 -7.10 -6.56
CA SER A 86 6.51 -6.12 -5.55
C SER A 86 5.34 -6.64 -4.69
N TRP A 87 5.23 -6.15 -3.45
CA TRP A 87 4.11 -6.41 -2.53
C TRP A 87 2.71 -6.23 -3.13
N SER A 88 2.56 -5.35 -4.14
CA SER A 88 1.27 -5.08 -4.77
C SER A 88 0.63 -6.31 -5.43
N ARG A 89 1.43 -7.28 -5.90
CA ARG A 89 0.92 -8.47 -6.59
C ARG A 89 0.17 -9.42 -5.66
N PRO A 90 0.78 -9.97 -4.59
CA PRO A 90 0.04 -10.81 -3.65
C PRO A 90 -1.06 -10.03 -2.92
N TRP A 91 -0.85 -8.74 -2.64
CA TRP A 91 -1.88 -7.92 -2.01
C TRP A 91 -3.15 -7.76 -2.87
N SER A 92 -3.00 -7.60 -4.18
CA SER A 92 -4.15 -7.51 -5.09
C SER A 92 -4.96 -8.80 -5.11
N LEU A 93 -4.30 -9.96 -5.10
CA LEU A 93 -4.95 -11.27 -5.02
C LEU A 93 -5.73 -11.42 -3.71
N TYR A 94 -5.07 -11.10 -2.59
CA TYR A 94 -5.71 -11.14 -1.27
C TYR A 94 -6.96 -10.27 -1.20
N VAL A 95 -6.86 -9.00 -1.62
CA VAL A 95 -8.00 -8.07 -1.59
C VAL A 95 -9.14 -8.55 -2.49
N LEU A 96 -8.84 -9.04 -3.69
CA LEU A 96 -9.85 -9.56 -4.61
C LEU A 96 -10.57 -10.78 -4.01
N GLN A 97 -9.83 -11.76 -3.48
CA GLN A 97 -10.41 -12.93 -2.83
C GLN A 97 -11.30 -12.53 -1.65
N ARG A 98 -10.81 -11.67 -0.76
CA ARG A 98 -11.60 -11.18 0.39
C ARG A 98 -12.86 -10.42 -0.03
N TRP A 99 -12.78 -9.66 -1.11
CA TRP A 99 -13.95 -8.98 -1.67
C TRP A 99 -14.96 -10.00 -2.21
N CYS A 100 -14.52 -11.01 -2.96
CA CYS A 100 -15.37 -12.09 -3.46
C CYS A 100 -16.05 -12.85 -2.32
N GLU A 101 -15.33 -13.22 -1.26
CA GLU A 101 -15.89 -13.90 -0.09
C GLU A 101 -16.98 -13.10 0.65
N LEU A 102 -16.92 -11.77 0.57
CA LEU A 102 -17.88 -10.87 1.23
C LEU A 102 -19.09 -10.50 0.37
N HIS A 103 -18.97 -10.64 -0.95
CA HIS A 103 -19.91 -10.03 -1.90
C HIS A 103 -20.39 -10.94 -3.03
N LEU A 104 -19.88 -12.17 -3.16
CA LEU A 104 -20.36 -13.21 -4.06
C LEU A 104 -20.88 -14.40 -3.25
#